data_AF-A0A9D8MLG5-F1
#
_entry.id   AF-A0A9D8MLG5-F1
#
_cell.length_a   1.000
_cell.length_b   1.000
_cell.length_c   1.000
_cell.angle_alpha   90.00
_cell.angle_beta   90.00
_cell.angle_gamma   90.00
#
_symmetry.space_group_name_H-M   'P 1'
#
loop_
_entity.id
_entity.type
_entity.pdbx_description
1 polymer ?
#
loop_
_entity_poly.entity_id
_entity_poly.type
_entity_poly.pdbx_seq_one_letter_code
_entity_poly.pdbx_strand_id
1 'polypeptide(L)'
;YKESVIFSNLLVSTDENGQCINCHSVKNYNPDSLQFHARQYKGGTIMAFNGDIRKINLKTDSTLSAGVYPAWHPTHNYIAYSVNNTGQSFHTRDNEKIEVQDLYSDLILYDIDLNEVTTVENDTTEWECYPCWAPDGKTLYYVSAKFIVRDYSRRDREIIDRYQDFKYNLYKKSFDPKTKHFGPRELVFDAAATGQSVTLPRVSPDGRYLMVSIGDYGVFHIWHRSADLLLIDLQNGNIRKPNEINSPDTESFHNWSSNGRWVLFSSRRFDGNFTRLYLAYFDKNGRGHKPFVIPQKAPDYYEQFYKSYNIPEFMKGPVTISPQQFARRINGPTTSAVYHEQY
;
A
#
# COMPACT_ATOMS: atom_id res chain seq x y z
N TYR A 1 -6.76 -27.74 2.97
CA TYR A 1 -7.01 -26.34 2.62
C TYR A 1 -7.88 -25.72 3.70
N LYS A 2 -7.37 -24.73 4.45
CA LYS A 2 -8.11 -24.07 5.53
C LYS A 2 -7.99 -22.56 5.33
N GLU A 3 -9.06 -21.94 4.88
CA GLU A 3 -9.22 -20.49 4.87
C GLU A 3 -10.09 -20.10 6.05
N SER A 4 -9.82 -18.93 6.62
CA SER A 4 -10.63 -18.36 7.70
C SER A 4 -10.71 -16.86 7.55
N VAL A 5 -11.91 -16.32 7.71
CA VAL A 5 -12.14 -14.88 7.75
C VAL A 5 -11.60 -14.33 9.07
N ILE A 6 -10.60 -13.45 9.00
CA ILE A 6 -10.06 -12.76 10.19
C ILE A 6 -11.06 -11.70 10.67
N PHE A 7 -11.60 -10.90 9.74
CA PHE A 7 -12.64 -9.94 10.00
C PHE A 7 -13.46 -9.68 8.74
N SER A 8 -14.75 -9.43 8.89
CA SER A 8 -15.65 -9.01 7.82
C SER A 8 -16.33 -7.71 8.22
N ASN A 9 -16.34 -6.73 7.33
CA ASN A 9 -17.00 -5.43 7.55
C ASN A 9 -18.50 -5.57 7.82
N LEU A 10 -19.11 -6.65 7.32
CA LEU A 10 -20.53 -6.95 7.56
C LEU A 10 -20.86 -7.16 9.04
N LEU A 11 -19.88 -7.48 9.90
CA LEU A 11 -20.11 -7.69 11.34
C LEU A 11 -20.54 -6.43 12.09
N VAL A 12 -20.25 -5.25 11.55
CA VAL A 12 -20.51 -3.95 12.20
C VAL A 12 -21.19 -2.95 11.27
N SER A 13 -21.41 -3.33 10.00
CA SER A 13 -22.20 -2.57 9.04
C SER A 13 -23.69 -2.78 9.30
N THR A 14 -24.50 -1.81 8.93
CA THR A 14 -25.97 -1.91 8.88
C THR A 14 -26.43 -1.70 7.43
N ASP A 15 -27.73 -1.92 7.15
CA ASP A 15 -28.28 -1.73 5.80
C ASP A 15 -28.02 -0.32 5.25
N GLU A 16 -28.06 0.69 6.13
CA GLU A 16 -27.82 2.10 5.77
C GLU A 16 -26.36 2.55 5.94
N ASN A 17 -25.53 1.79 6.68
CA ASN A 17 -24.19 2.23 7.06
C ASN A 17 -23.13 1.14 6.80
N GLY A 18 -22.40 1.29 5.69
CA GLY A 18 -21.30 0.41 5.33
C GLY A 18 -19.94 0.81 5.92
N GLN A 19 -19.01 -0.14 5.87
CA GLN A 19 -17.59 0.10 6.13
C GLN A 19 -16.72 -0.42 4.97
N CYS A 20 -15.62 0.27 4.70
CA CYS A 20 -14.54 -0.27 3.86
C CYS A 20 -13.36 -0.70 4.75
N ILE A 21 -12.89 -1.94 4.57
CA ILE A 21 -11.77 -2.55 5.34
C ILE A 21 -10.66 -3.12 4.44
N ASN A 22 -10.46 -2.52 3.26
CA ASN A 22 -9.50 -3.04 2.28
C ASN A 22 -8.03 -2.89 2.76
N CYS A 23 -7.69 -1.71 3.28
CA CYS A 23 -6.32 -1.35 3.65
C CYS A 23 -5.93 -1.98 4.99
N HIS A 24 -4.94 -2.87 4.96
CA HIS A 24 -4.39 -3.56 6.12
C HIS A 24 -2.87 -3.76 5.95
N SER A 25 -2.17 -4.00 7.04
CA SER A 25 -0.74 -4.32 7.03
C SER A 25 -0.33 -5.07 8.29
N VAL A 26 0.79 -5.78 8.19
CA VAL A 26 1.33 -6.61 9.28
C VAL A 26 2.79 -6.22 9.53
N LYS A 27 3.17 -5.99 10.80
CA LYS A 27 4.55 -5.71 11.19
C LYS A 27 5.35 -7.01 11.16
N ASN A 28 6.39 -7.08 10.31
CA ASN A 28 7.34 -8.19 10.25
C ASN A 28 6.71 -9.59 10.23
N TYR A 29 5.63 -9.76 9.47
CA TYR A 29 4.93 -11.04 9.35
C TYR A 29 4.32 -11.55 10.67
N ASN A 30 4.25 -10.74 11.73
CA ASN A 30 3.75 -11.13 13.04
C ASN A 30 2.22 -10.99 13.10
N PRO A 31 1.44 -12.08 13.19
CA PRO A 31 -0.02 -12.01 13.24
C PRO A 31 -0.57 -11.28 14.49
N ASP A 32 0.25 -11.06 15.51
CA ASP A 32 -0.14 -10.32 16.72
C ASP A 32 0.18 -8.81 16.63
N SER A 33 0.78 -8.36 15.51
CA SER A 33 1.12 -6.97 15.25
C SER A 33 0.63 -6.57 13.86
N LEU A 34 -0.64 -6.19 13.79
CA LEU A 34 -1.31 -5.87 12.54
C LEU A 34 -2.22 -4.65 12.70
N GLN A 35 -2.62 -4.09 11.58
CA GLN A 35 -3.68 -3.10 11.56
C GLN A 35 -4.53 -3.20 10.31
N PHE A 36 -5.71 -2.61 10.38
CA PHE A 36 -6.52 -2.28 9.22
C PHE A 36 -7.31 -1.01 9.47
N HIS A 37 -7.69 -0.32 8.40
CA HIS A 37 -8.53 0.84 8.49
C HIS A 37 -10.01 0.42 8.39
N ALA A 38 -10.82 0.76 9.39
CA ALA A 38 -12.26 0.82 9.22
C ALA A 38 -12.58 2.22 8.68
N ARG A 39 -13.02 2.32 7.43
CA ARG A 39 -13.37 3.61 6.80
C ARG A 39 -14.87 3.82 6.76
N GLN A 40 -15.30 5.08 6.69
CA GLN A 40 -16.70 5.53 6.74
C GLN A 40 -17.34 5.31 8.12
N TYR A 41 -18.39 4.49 8.22
CA TYR A 41 -19.13 4.31 9.45
C TYR A 41 -18.23 3.82 10.58
N LYS A 42 -18.26 4.48 11.75
CA LYS A 42 -17.39 4.18 12.90
C LYS A 42 -15.90 4.18 12.53
N GLY A 43 -15.48 5.12 11.68
CA GLY A 43 -14.11 5.17 11.15
C GLY A 43 -13.00 5.20 12.19
N GLY A 44 -11.85 4.63 11.83
CA GLY A 44 -10.62 4.63 12.62
C GLY A 44 -9.64 3.54 12.19
N THR A 45 -8.38 3.68 12.60
CA THR A 45 -7.36 2.64 12.44
C THR A 45 -7.50 1.64 13.57
N ILE A 46 -7.83 0.40 13.24
CA ILE A 46 -7.85 -0.71 14.20
C ILE A 46 -6.46 -1.33 14.21
N MET A 47 -5.80 -1.23 15.36
CA MET A 47 -4.43 -1.70 15.54
C MET A 47 -4.42 -2.75 16.63
N ALA A 48 -3.97 -3.96 16.29
CA ALA A 48 -3.61 -4.99 17.24
C ALA A 48 -2.08 -4.95 17.42
N PHE A 49 -1.62 -4.63 18.63
CA PHE A 49 -0.20 -4.44 18.90
C PHE A 49 0.09 -4.75 20.38
N ASN A 50 1.14 -5.54 20.65
CA ASN A 50 1.56 -5.95 21.99
C ASN A 50 0.42 -6.53 22.87
N GLY A 51 -0.46 -7.33 22.28
CA GLY A 51 -1.58 -7.97 22.99
C GLY A 51 -2.79 -7.08 23.27
N ASP A 52 -2.74 -5.80 22.86
CA ASP A 52 -3.84 -4.85 22.96
C ASP A 52 -4.45 -4.58 21.58
N ILE A 53 -5.73 -4.22 21.56
CA ILE A 53 -6.43 -3.77 20.35
C ILE A 53 -6.94 -2.36 20.60
N ARG A 54 -6.47 -1.42 19.79
CA ARG A 54 -6.79 0.01 19.86
C ARG A 54 -7.56 0.45 18.62
N LYS A 55 -8.41 1.46 18.80
CA LYS A 55 -9.03 2.21 17.72
C LYS A 55 -8.47 3.62 17.77
N ILE A 56 -7.72 3.99 16.74
CA ILE A 56 -6.92 5.21 16.71
C ILE A 56 -7.47 6.12 15.61
N ASN A 57 -7.73 7.38 15.94
CA ASN A 57 -7.95 8.42 14.95
C ASN A 57 -6.62 9.12 14.66
N LEU A 58 -6.06 8.86 13.48
CA LEU A 58 -4.80 9.47 13.04
C LEU A 58 -5.00 10.85 12.40
N LYS A 59 -6.25 11.27 12.16
CA LYS A 59 -6.53 12.61 11.65
C LYS A 59 -6.42 13.61 12.79
N THR A 60 -5.59 14.62 12.61
CA THR A 60 -5.46 15.81 13.44
C THR A 60 -5.84 17.06 12.64
N ASP A 61 -5.85 18.22 13.29
CA ASP A 61 -6.08 19.52 12.65
C ASP A 61 -4.92 19.93 11.71
N SER A 62 -3.77 19.27 11.83
CA SER A 62 -2.55 19.54 11.05
C SER A 62 -2.27 18.50 9.96
N THR A 63 -3.13 17.48 9.80
CA THR A 63 -2.98 16.45 8.77
C THR A 63 -4.13 16.50 7.77
N LEU A 64 -3.84 16.27 6.49
CA LEU A 64 -4.85 16.26 5.42
C LEU A 64 -6.01 15.28 5.68
N SER A 65 -5.68 14.09 6.18
CA SER A 65 -6.63 13.01 6.43
C SER A 65 -6.09 12.03 7.49
N ALA A 66 -6.87 11.02 7.85
CA ALA A 66 -6.34 9.90 8.61
C ALA A 66 -5.38 9.06 7.74
N GLY A 67 -4.46 8.31 8.36
CA GLY A 67 -3.53 7.44 7.64
C GLY A 67 -4.22 6.50 6.64
N VAL A 68 -3.64 6.38 5.44
CA VAL A 68 -4.20 5.64 4.30
C VAL A 68 -3.38 4.39 3.99
N TYR A 69 -2.11 4.56 3.61
CA TYR A 69 -1.19 3.45 3.31
C TYR A 69 -0.07 3.37 4.35
N PRO A 70 -0.06 2.31 5.17
CA PRO A 70 0.93 2.16 6.24
C PRO A 70 2.21 1.43 5.82
N ALA A 71 3.30 1.78 6.48
CA ALA A 71 4.55 1.02 6.51
C ALA A 71 5.07 0.96 7.95
N TRP A 72 5.02 -0.23 8.54
CA TRP A 72 5.57 -0.48 9.87
C TRP A 72 7.09 -0.41 9.83
N HIS A 73 7.68 0.36 10.75
CA HIS A 73 9.12 0.32 10.94
C HIS A 73 9.54 -1.07 11.43
N PRO A 74 10.64 -1.66 10.91
CA PRO A 74 11.02 -3.04 11.22
C PRO A 74 11.34 -3.26 12.70
N THR A 75 12.08 -2.37 13.36
CA THR A 75 12.53 -2.60 14.75
C THR A 75 11.91 -1.71 15.82
N HIS A 76 11.34 -0.56 15.46
CA HIS A 76 10.75 0.41 16.40
C HIS A 76 9.23 0.43 16.29
N ASN A 77 8.57 1.11 17.23
CA ASN A 77 7.11 1.20 17.30
C ASN A 77 6.60 2.41 16.51
N TYR A 78 7.10 2.53 15.27
CA TYR A 78 6.76 3.61 14.36
C TYR A 78 6.03 3.06 13.14
N ILE A 79 5.12 3.87 12.58
CA ILE A 79 4.46 3.57 11.32
C ILE A 79 4.50 4.82 10.46
N ALA A 80 5.11 4.72 9.29
CA ALA A 80 4.98 5.76 8.28
C ALA A 80 3.65 5.57 7.57
N TYR A 81 2.92 6.66 7.35
CA TYR A 81 1.69 6.65 6.56
C TYR A 81 1.82 7.66 5.44
N SER A 82 1.25 7.34 4.28
CA SER A 82 0.68 8.40 3.46
C SER A 82 -0.70 8.78 4.00
N VAL A 83 -1.03 10.06 3.93
CA VAL A 83 -2.35 10.60 4.24
C VAL A 83 -2.92 11.21 2.97
N ASN A 84 -3.94 10.57 2.40
CA ASN A 84 -4.41 10.89 1.05
C ASN A 84 -5.87 11.31 1.06
N ASN A 85 -6.21 12.28 0.23
CA ASN A 85 -7.56 12.42 -0.28
C ASN A 85 -7.60 11.80 -1.69
N THR A 86 -8.44 10.80 -1.91
CA THR A 86 -8.47 10.03 -3.16
C THR A 86 -9.81 10.18 -3.88
N GLY A 87 -9.76 10.43 -5.18
CA GLY A 87 -10.91 10.40 -6.09
C GLY A 87 -10.96 9.12 -6.91
N GLN A 88 -12.13 8.80 -7.45
CA GLN A 88 -12.30 7.71 -8.41
C GLN A 88 -13.10 8.21 -9.61
N SER A 89 -12.66 7.80 -10.80
CA SER A 89 -13.35 8.01 -12.06
C SER A 89 -13.65 6.65 -12.70
N PHE A 90 -14.78 6.56 -13.38
CA PHE A 90 -15.23 5.33 -14.03
C PHE A 90 -15.43 5.60 -15.51
N HIS A 91 -14.68 4.88 -16.34
CA HIS A 91 -14.79 5.02 -17.79
C HIS A 91 -15.99 4.23 -18.30
N THR A 92 -16.83 4.88 -19.12
CA THR A 92 -17.99 4.21 -19.74
C THR A 92 -17.62 3.36 -20.95
N ARG A 93 -16.47 3.65 -21.59
CA ARG A 93 -16.05 3.04 -22.88
C ARG A 93 -14.54 2.78 -22.99
N ASP A 94 -13.82 2.71 -21.89
CA ASP A 94 -12.37 2.38 -21.87
C ASP A 94 -12.14 0.95 -21.38
N ASN A 95 -11.02 0.34 -21.82
CA ASN A 95 -10.55 -0.93 -21.29
C ASN A 95 -10.05 -0.77 -19.84
N GLU A 96 -9.45 0.38 -19.52
CA GLU A 96 -9.05 0.76 -18.17
C GLU A 96 -10.28 1.33 -17.44
N LYS A 97 -11.04 0.43 -16.82
CA LYS A 97 -12.41 0.74 -16.34
C LYS A 97 -12.47 1.78 -15.23
N ILE A 98 -11.46 1.82 -14.38
CA ILE A 98 -11.43 2.63 -13.16
C ILE A 98 -10.10 3.35 -13.11
N GLU A 99 -10.17 4.65 -12.88
CA GLU A 99 -9.01 5.45 -12.48
C GLU A 99 -9.18 5.87 -11.03
N VAL A 100 -8.10 5.82 -10.26
CA VAL A 100 -8.08 6.31 -8.88
C VAL A 100 -6.96 7.33 -8.81
N GLN A 101 -7.31 8.55 -8.43
CA GLN A 101 -6.39 9.68 -8.41
C GLN A 101 -6.18 10.15 -6.97
N ASP A 102 -4.94 10.45 -6.60
CA ASP A 102 -4.71 11.29 -5.42
C ASP A 102 -5.15 12.72 -5.77
N LEU A 103 -5.89 13.33 -4.86
CA LEU A 103 -6.23 14.75 -4.90
C LEU A 103 -5.22 15.52 -4.06
N TYR A 104 -4.90 15.01 -2.88
CA TYR A 104 -3.88 15.60 -2.00
C TYR A 104 -3.19 14.46 -1.28
N SER A 105 -1.91 14.60 -1.00
CA SER A 105 -1.21 13.66 -0.15
C SER A 105 -0.05 14.31 0.59
N ASP A 106 0.24 13.76 1.76
CA ASP A 106 1.44 14.02 2.55
C ASP A 106 1.97 12.68 3.09
N LEU A 107 3.17 12.69 3.67
CA LEU A 107 3.67 11.61 4.53
C LEU A 107 3.74 12.05 5.99
N ILE A 108 3.34 11.15 6.89
CA ILE A 108 3.46 11.32 8.34
C ILE A 108 4.15 10.11 8.98
N LEU A 109 4.76 10.31 10.14
CA LEU A 109 5.25 9.26 11.03
C LEU A 109 4.37 9.22 12.27
N TYR A 110 3.81 8.05 12.58
CA TYR A 110 3.09 7.80 13.82
C TYR A 110 3.98 7.07 14.81
N ASP A 111 4.20 7.66 15.99
CA ASP A 111 4.80 7.02 17.15
C ASP A 111 3.70 6.38 18.02
N ILE A 112 3.70 5.05 18.09
CA ILE A 112 2.69 4.28 18.82
C ILE A 112 2.82 4.46 20.34
N ASP A 113 4.05 4.61 20.84
CA ASP A 113 4.33 4.68 22.27
C ASP A 113 3.93 6.04 22.83
N LEU A 114 4.17 7.12 22.07
CA LEU A 114 3.76 8.48 22.43
C LEU A 114 2.35 8.84 21.97
N ASN A 115 1.77 8.07 21.03
CA ASN A 115 0.52 8.38 20.35
C ASN A 115 0.57 9.76 19.63
N GLU A 116 1.70 10.02 18.97
CA GLU A 116 1.99 11.27 18.28
C GLU A 116 2.17 11.06 16.78
N VAL A 117 1.76 12.04 15.98
CA VAL A 117 2.03 12.11 14.54
C VAL A 117 2.93 13.30 14.24
N THR A 118 3.95 13.09 13.41
CA THR A 118 4.85 14.14 12.90
C THR A 118 4.86 14.12 11.38
N THR A 119 5.07 15.27 10.76
CA THR A 119 5.19 15.39 9.29
C THR A 119 6.52 14.81 8.80
N VAL A 120 6.50 14.16 7.63
CA VAL A 120 7.68 13.62 6.93
C VAL A 120 7.89 14.33 5.59
N GLU A 121 6.81 14.54 4.83
CA GLU A 121 6.76 15.30 3.57
C GLU A 121 5.37 15.94 3.46
N ASN A 122 5.27 17.18 2.97
CA ASN A 122 4.00 17.90 2.83
C ASN A 122 4.01 19.01 1.75
N ASP A 123 4.74 18.80 0.64
CA ASP A 123 4.75 19.76 -0.46
C ASP A 123 3.41 19.70 -1.20
N THR A 124 2.66 20.81 -1.18
CA THR A 124 1.33 20.91 -1.81
C THR A 124 1.28 20.63 -3.32
N THR A 125 2.42 20.58 -4.00
CA THR A 125 2.56 20.28 -5.44
C THR A 125 3.00 18.86 -5.74
N GLU A 126 3.26 18.07 -4.70
CA GLU A 126 3.71 16.69 -4.74
C GLU A 126 2.65 15.80 -4.08
N TRP A 127 2.49 14.58 -4.60
CA TRP A 127 1.53 13.63 -4.07
C TRP A 127 2.26 12.37 -3.61
N GLU A 128 2.70 12.34 -2.36
CA GLU A 128 3.44 11.21 -1.80
C GLU A 128 2.56 10.01 -1.49
N CYS A 129 3.01 8.80 -1.77
CA CYS A 129 2.21 7.61 -1.57
C CYS A 129 3.07 6.37 -1.27
N TYR A 130 2.42 5.34 -0.73
CA TYR A 130 2.97 4.01 -0.50
C TYR A 130 4.38 3.98 0.15
N PRO A 131 4.51 4.46 1.39
CA PRO A 131 5.77 4.31 2.13
C PRO A 131 6.18 2.83 2.24
N CYS A 132 7.48 2.59 2.35
CA CYS A 132 8.08 1.27 2.57
C CYS A 132 9.44 1.42 3.26
N TRP A 133 9.60 0.83 4.44
CA TRP A 133 10.89 0.80 5.11
C TRP A 133 11.85 -0.19 4.45
N ALA A 134 13.13 0.18 4.39
CA ALA A 134 14.20 -0.78 4.24
C ALA A 134 14.25 -1.73 5.46
N PRO A 135 14.71 -2.98 5.30
CA PRO A 135 14.77 -3.94 6.42
C PRO A 135 15.63 -3.49 7.60
N ASP A 136 16.63 -2.63 7.38
CA ASP A 136 17.48 -2.08 8.42
C ASP A 136 16.82 -0.95 9.22
N GLY A 137 15.66 -0.44 8.77
CA GLY A 137 14.93 0.65 9.38
C GLY A 137 15.58 2.03 9.24
N LYS A 138 16.62 2.19 8.39
CA LYS A 138 17.35 3.46 8.26
C LYS A 138 17.01 4.24 7.00
N THR A 139 16.19 3.66 6.13
CA THR A 139 15.76 4.28 4.89
C THR A 139 14.26 4.06 4.70
N LEU A 140 13.54 5.13 4.39
CA LEU A 140 12.15 5.09 3.98
C LEU A 140 12.08 5.34 2.47
N TYR A 141 11.59 4.36 1.73
CA TYR A 141 11.21 4.50 0.32
C TYR A 141 9.75 4.91 0.23
N TYR A 142 9.41 5.69 -0.80
CA TYR A 142 8.05 6.10 -1.11
C TYR A 142 7.98 6.53 -2.57
N VAL A 143 6.79 6.70 -3.10
CA VAL A 143 6.62 7.29 -4.43
C VAL A 143 6.01 8.67 -4.32
N SER A 144 6.30 9.56 -5.26
CA SER A 144 5.66 10.87 -5.33
C SER A 144 5.51 11.32 -6.77
N ALA A 145 4.41 12.00 -7.08
CA ALA A 145 4.16 12.63 -8.37
C ALA A 145 4.01 14.13 -8.20
N LYS A 146 4.73 14.89 -9.02
CA LYS A 146 4.55 16.33 -9.09
C LYS A 146 3.39 16.66 -10.02
N PHE A 147 2.38 17.36 -9.52
CA PHE A 147 1.28 17.86 -10.33
C PHE A 147 0.94 19.31 -10.00
N ILE A 148 1.06 20.17 -11.02
CA ILE A 148 0.71 21.58 -10.91
C ILE A 148 -0.66 21.80 -11.54
N VAL A 149 -1.62 22.18 -10.70
CA VAL A 149 -2.94 22.68 -11.09
C VAL A 149 -2.75 24.07 -11.71
N ARG A 150 -3.22 24.27 -12.94
CA ARG A 150 -3.04 25.54 -13.66
C ARG A 150 -4.16 26.54 -13.34
N ASP A 151 -5.39 26.05 -13.22
CA ASP A 151 -6.60 26.79 -12.84
C ASP A 151 -7.27 26.12 -11.64
N TYR A 152 -7.01 26.67 -10.45
CA TYR A 152 -7.58 26.18 -9.21
C TYR A 152 -9.11 26.28 -9.15
N SER A 153 -9.74 27.17 -9.93
CA SER A 153 -11.21 27.27 -9.98
C SER A 153 -11.87 26.05 -10.64
N ARG A 154 -11.09 25.26 -11.39
CA ARG A 154 -11.51 24.05 -12.11
C ARG A 154 -10.67 22.84 -11.74
N ARG A 155 -10.09 22.86 -10.54
CA ARG A 155 -9.14 21.85 -10.07
C ARG A 155 -9.58 20.40 -10.32
N ASP A 156 -10.80 20.04 -9.92
CA ASP A 156 -11.30 18.67 -10.07
C ASP A 156 -11.39 18.27 -11.54
N ARG A 157 -11.79 19.21 -12.41
CA ARG A 157 -11.79 19.01 -13.86
C ARG A 157 -10.38 18.85 -14.40
N GLU A 158 -9.39 19.64 -13.94
CA GLU A 158 -8.00 19.44 -14.36
C GLU A 158 -7.48 18.05 -13.98
N ILE A 159 -7.80 17.56 -12.78
CA ILE A 159 -7.39 16.23 -12.33
C ILE A 159 -8.02 15.14 -13.20
N ILE A 160 -9.31 15.28 -13.52
CA ILE A 160 -10.04 14.34 -14.38
C ILE A 160 -9.52 14.38 -15.82
N ASP A 161 -9.32 15.57 -16.40
CA ASP A 161 -8.93 15.72 -17.80
C ASP A 161 -7.46 15.35 -18.05
N ARG A 162 -6.62 15.46 -17.00
CA ARG A 162 -5.16 15.27 -17.07
C ARG A 162 -4.66 14.09 -16.24
N TYR A 163 -5.53 13.12 -15.93
CA TYR A 163 -5.16 11.96 -15.11
C TYR A 163 -3.95 11.18 -15.64
N GLN A 164 -3.72 11.21 -16.95
CA GLN A 164 -2.57 10.56 -17.59
C GLN A 164 -1.24 11.30 -17.38
N ASP A 165 -1.28 12.56 -16.91
CA ASP A 165 -0.08 13.35 -16.55
C ASP A 165 0.52 12.90 -15.21
N PHE A 166 -0.20 12.10 -14.41
CA PHE A 166 0.29 11.67 -13.10
C PHE A 166 1.38 10.61 -13.27
N LYS A 167 2.62 11.01 -13.03
CA LYS A 167 3.81 10.15 -13.13
C LYS A 167 4.51 10.12 -11.79
N TYR A 168 4.33 9.02 -11.06
CA TYR A 168 4.96 8.82 -9.77
C TYR A 168 6.39 8.31 -9.97
N ASN A 169 7.34 8.99 -9.35
CA ASN A 169 8.74 8.61 -9.28
C ASN A 169 9.03 7.93 -7.94
N LEU A 170 10.08 7.11 -7.90
CA LEU A 170 10.52 6.46 -6.65
C LEU A 170 11.55 7.34 -5.94
N TYR A 171 11.29 7.63 -4.67
CA TYR A 171 12.17 8.40 -3.81
C TYR A 171 12.56 7.60 -2.56
N LYS A 172 13.59 8.10 -1.86
CA LYS A 172 13.97 7.65 -0.52
C LYS A 172 14.36 8.82 0.38
N LYS A 173 14.30 8.60 1.69
CA LYS A 173 14.89 9.46 2.73
C LYS A 173 15.66 8.58 3.71
N SER A 174 16.81 9.05 4.17
CA SER A 174 17.46 8.46 5.36
C SER A 174 16.63 8.76 6.61
N PHE A 175 16.71 7.90 7.62
CA PHE A 175 15.99 8.03 8.88
C PHE A 175 16.89 7.63 10.05
N ASP A 176 16.94 8.48 11.08
CA ASP A 176 17.54 8.14 12.36
C ASP A 176 16.42 7.74 13.34
N PRO A 177 16.31 6.45 13.72
CA PRO A 177 15.24 6.00 14.60
C PRO A 177 15.34 6.52 16.03
N LYS A 178 16.50 7.03 16.47
CA LYS A 178 16.65 7.58 17.83
C LYS A 178 16.08 8.99 17.92
N THR A 179 16.38 9.81 16.92
CA THR A 179 15.97 11.22 16.86
C THR A 179 14.66 11.42 16.10
N LYS A 180 14.21 10.40 15.36
CA LYS A 180 13.06 10.42 14.45
C LYS A 180 13.21 11.43 13.31
N HIS A 181 14.45 11.80 13.01
CA HIS A 181 14.77 12.78 11.98
C HIS A 181 14.90 12.11 10.61
N PHE A 182 14.34 12.74 9.58
CA PHE A 182 14.47 12.32 8.19
C PHE A 182 15.46 13.21 7.43
N GLY A 183 16.33 12.60 6.63
CA GLY A 183 17.20 13.33 5.71
C GLY A 183 16.46 13.97 4.53
N PRO A 184 17.19 14.67 3.64
CA PRO A 184 16.63 15.23 2.42
C PRO A 184 16.07 14.11 1.52
N ARG A 185 15.09 14.46 0.67
CA ARG A 185 14.55 13.53 -0.32
C ARG A 185 15.57 13.26 -1.42
N GLU A 186 15.69 11.99 -1.81
CA GLU A 186 16.61 11.52 -2.86
C GLU A 186 15.83 10.74 -3.92
N LEU A 187 16.04 11.06 -5.20
CA LEU A 187 15.45 10.32 -6.33
C LEU A 187 16.16 8.97 -6.50
N VAL A 188 15.38 7.89 -6.61
CA VAL A 188 15.87 6.53 -6.82
C VAL A 188 15.59 6.05 -8.24
N PHE A 189 14.40 6.33 -8.77
CA PHE A 189 14.01 5.98 -10.14
C PHE A 189 13.06 7.02 -10.72
N ASP A 190 13.45 7.60 -11.86
CA ASP A 190 12.70 8.60 -12.61
C ASP A 190 11.85 7.94 -13.70
N ALA A 191 10.68 7.43 -13.32
CA ALA A 191 9.73 6.84 -14.24
C ALA A 191 9.11 7.89 -15.18
N ALA A 192 8.94 9.12 -14.68
CA ALA A 192 8.37 10.23 -15.44
C ALA A 192 9.22 10.58 -16.66
N ALA A 193 10.55 10.50 -16.56
CA ALA A 193 11.47 10.72 -17.68
C ALA A 193 11.24 9.77 -18.86
N THR A 194 10.65 8.59 -18.63
CA THR A 194 10.27 7.64 -19.69
C THR A 194 8.76 7.62 -19.96
N GLY A 195 8.02 8.61 -19.45
CA GLY A 195 6.58 8.73 -19.63
C GLY A 195 5.75 7.72 -18.83
N GLN A 196 6.33 7.08 -17.80
CA GLN A 196 5.73 6.03 -16.99
C GLN A 196 5.51 6.48 -15.53
N SER A 197 4.84 5.65 -14.76
CA SER A 197 4.59 5.85 -13.32
C SER A 197 4.98 4.59 -12.54
N VAL A 198 5.54 4.75 -11.34
CA VAL A 198 5.84 3.64 -10.43
C VAL A 198 5.13 3.78 -9.09
N THR A 199 4.69 2.64 -8.54
CA THR A 199 3.97 2.57 -7.27
C THR A 199 4.41 1.37 -6.43
N LEU A 200 3.92 1.32 -5.19
CA LEU A 200 4.02 0.15 -4.31
C LEU A 200 5.46 -0.36 -4.12
N PRO A 201 6.42 0.49 -3.71
CA PRO A 201 7.77 0.01 -3.43
C PRO A 201 7.75 -1.03 -2.31
N ARG A 202 8.47 -2.13 -2.54
CA ARG A 202 8.65 -3.22 -1.56
C ARG A 202 10.07 -3.73 -1.63
N VAL A 203 10.82 -3.52 -0.56
CA VAL A 203 12.19 -4.02 -0.42
C VAL A 203 12.16 -5.47 0.07
N SER A 204 13.00 -6.33 -0.52
CA SER A 204 13.17 -7.71 -0.09
C SER A 204 13.74 -7.77 1.34
N PRO A 205 13.45 -8.81 2.13
CA PRO A 205 13.90 -8.90 3.52
C PRO A 205 15.42 -8.85 3.72
N ASP A 206 16.21 -9.22 2.71
CA ASP A 206 17.66 -9.12 2.71
C ASP A 206 18.19 -7.73 2.29
N GLY A 207 17.29 -6.80 1.96
CA GLY A 207 17.62 -5.42 1.59
C GLY A 207 18.19 -5.26 0.19
N ARG A 208 18.31 -6.34 -0.60
CA ARG A 208 18.99 -6.28 -1.90
C ARG A 208 18.10 -5.83 -3.05
N TYR A 209 16.86 -6.30 -3.09
CA TYR A 209 15.96 -6.05 -4.22
C TYR A 209 14.84 -5.12 -3.81
N LEU A 210 14.55 -4.12 -4.62
CA LEU A 210 13.36 -3.30 -4.50
C LEU A 210 12.47 -3.59 -5.70
N MET A 211 11.24 -4.05 -5.44
CA MET A 211 10.25 -4.27 -6.47
C MET A 211 9.21 -3.15 -6.40
N VAL A 212 8.79 -2.65 -7.57
CA VAL A 212 7.68 -1.70 -7.74
C VAL A 212 6.71 -2.25 -8.79
N SER A 213 5.49 -1.72 -8.82
CA SER A 213 4.62 -1.84 -10.00
C SER A 213 4.86 -0.64 -10.90
N ILE A 214 5.08 -0.84 -12.19
CA ILE A 214 5.26 0.20 -13.21
C ILE A 214 4.11 0.15 -14.21
N GLY A 215 3.53 1.30 -14.53
CA GLY A 215 2.47 1.45 -15.53
C GLY A 215 2.67 2.72 -16.34
N ASP A 216 1.78 2.99 -17.29
CA ASP A 216 1.91 4.20 -18.11
C ASP A 216 1.67 5.47 -17.29
N TYR A 217 0.75 5.48 -16.33
CA TYR A 217 0.41 6.66 -15.51
C TYR A 217 -0.31 6.25 -14.21
N GLY A 218 -0.62 7.23 -13.37
CA GLY A 218 -1.50 7.07 -12.21
C GLY A 218 -0.85 6.37 -11.02
N VAL A 219 -1.69 6.03 -10.03
CA VAL A 219 -1.25 5.50 -8.71
C VAL A 219 -1.90 4.15 -8.35
N PHE A 220 -2.79 3.64 -9.21
CA PHE A 220 -3.55 2.38 -9.01
C PHE A 220 -3.46 1.44 -10.21
N HIS A 221 -2.26 0.93 -10.44
CA HIS A 221 -1.93 0.13 -11.62
C HIS A 221 -2.71 -1.18 -11.80
N ILE A 222 -3.40 -1.70 -10.77
CA ILE A 222 -4.22 -2.94 -10.93
C ILE A 222 -5.37 -2.79 -11.93
N TRP A 223 -5.70 -1.56 -12.32
CA TRP A 223 -6.69 -1.27 -13.35
C TRP A 223 -6.08 -0.99 -14.72
N HIS A 224 -4.76 -1.07 -14.88
CA HIS A 224 -4.04 -0.72 -16.11
C HIS A 224 -3.40 -1.96 -16.72
N ARG A 225 -3.76 -2.32 -17.96
CA ARG A 225 -3.20 -3.48 -18.67
C ARG A 225 -1.70 -3.36 -18.96
N SER A 226 -1.19 -2.13 -19.04
CA SER A 226 0.24 -1.87 -19.22
C SER A 226 1.08 -2.11 -17.96
N ALA A 227 0.43 -2.40 -16.82
CA ALA A 227 1.14 -2.53 -15.57
C ALA A 227 1.93 -3.84 -15.45
N ASP A 228 3.21 -3.68 -15.13
CA ASP A 228 4.17 -4.75 -14.91
C ASP A 228 4.78 -4.62 -13.51
N LEU A 229 5.42 -5.69 -13.03
CA LEU A 229 6.41 -5.55 -11.96
C LEU A 229 7.75 -5.05 -12.56
N LEU A 230 8.48 -4.24 -11.80
CA LEU A 230 9.84 -3.80 -12.11
C LEU A 230 10.73 -4.10 -10.90
N LEU A 231 11.90 -4.67 -11.16
CA LEU A 231 12.88 -5.07 -10.16
C LEU A 231 14.12 -4.18 -10.26
N ILE A 232 14.51 -3.59 -9.13
CA ILE A 232 15.72 -2.80 -8.95
C ILE A 232 16.64 -3.57 -8.00
N ASP A 233 17.84 -3.94 -8.45
CA ASP A 233 18.89 -4.49 -7.59
C ASP A 233 19.64 -3.33 -6.93
N LEU A 234 19.35 -3.09 -5.65
CA LEU A 234 19.89 -1.96 -4.87
C LEU A 234 21.41 -2.07 -4.65
N GLN A 235 22.01 -3.24 -4.87
CA GLN A 235 23.44 -3.44 -4.69
C GLN A 235 24.25 -2.88 -5.88
N ASN A 236 23.74 -2.99 -7.10
CA ASN A 236 24.46 -2.61 -8.33
C ASN A 236 23.69 -1.60 -9.20
N GLY A 237 22.46 -1.24 -8.83
CA GLY A 237 21.61 -0.30 -9.56
C GLY A 237 20.95 -0.88 -10.82
N ASN A 238 21.05 -2.19 -11.09
CA ASN A 238 20.44 -2.79 -12.27
C ASN A 238 18.91 -2.79 -12.17
N ILE A 239 18.25 -2.44 -13.26
CA ILE A 239 16.79 -2.33 -13.34
C ILE A 239 16.30 -3.22 -14.47
N ARG A 240 15.30 -4.07 -14.19
CA ARG A 240 14.69 -4.92 -15.21
C ARG A 240 13.23 -5.24 -14.90
N LYS A 241 12.44 -5.51 -15.94
CA LYS A 241 11.18 -6.23 -15.80
C LYS A 241 11.46 -7.72 -15.57
N PRO A 242 10.92 -8.35 -14.51
CA PRO A 242 11.02 -9.79 -14.32
C PRO A 242 9.99 -10.50 -15.21
N ASN A 243 10.32 -10.62 -16.51
CA ASN A 243 9.46 -11.24 -17.53
C ASN A 243 9.09 -12.70 -17.21
N GLU A 244 9.81 -13.35 -16.29
CA GLU A 244 9.50 -14.69 -15.82
C GLU A 244 8.23 -14.77 -14.96
N ILE A 245 7.85 -13.65 -14.32
CA ILE A 245 6.68 -13.55 -13.45
C ILE A 245 5.57 -12.68 -14.05
N ASN A 246 5.93 -11.63 -14.80
CA ASN A 246 4.97 -10.77 -15.49
C ASN A 246 4.19 -11.55 -16.55
N SER A 247 3.05 -11.00 -16.96
CA SER A 247 2.21 -11.55 -18.02
C SER A 247 1.87 -10.49 -19.06
N PRO A 248 1.18 -10.84 -20.15
CA PRO A 248 0.63 -9.86 -21.09
C PRO A 248 -0.53 -9.01 -20.53
N ASP A 249 -0.89 -9.19 -19.25
CA ASP A 249 -1.95 -8.46 -18.56
C ASP A 249 -1.37 -7.84 -17.26
N THR A 250 -2.23 -7.21 -16.46
CA THR A 250 -1.88 -6.40 -15.32
C THR A 250 -1.27 -7.16 -14.15
N GLU A 251 -0.15 -6.62 -13.64
CA GLU A 251 0.46 -6.99 -12.36
C GLU A 251 0.52 -5.81 -11.39
N SER A 252 0.06 -6.02 -10.16
CA SER A 252 0.11 -5.01 -9.10
C SER A 252 0.23 -5.68 -7.73
N PHE A 253 0.20 -4.86 -6.68
CA PHE A 253 0.46 -5.17 -5.28
C PHE A 253 1.19 -6.50 -5.06
N HIS A 254 2.50 -6.40 -4.98
CA HIS A 254 3.40 -7.49 -4.66
C HIS A 254 3.87 -7.40 -3.21
N ASN A 255 4.31 -8.53 -2.66
CA ASN A 255 4.98 -8.57 -1.37
C ASN A 255 5.93 -9.77 -1.29
N TRP A 256 6.89 -9.68 -0.39
CA TRP A 256 7.93 -10.68 -0.18
C TRP A 256 7.59 -11.57 0.99
N SER A 257 7.75 -12.88 0.82
CA SER A 257 7.81 -13.81 1.95
C SER A 257 8.99 -13.48 2.87
N SER A 258 8.90 -13.88 4.15
CA SER A 258 9.89 -13.51 5.17
C SER A 258 11.33 -13.99 4.94
N ASN A 259 11.55 -14.96 4.04
CA ASN A 259 12.88 -15.42 3.63
C ASN A 259 13.35 -14.80 2.29
N GLY A 260 12.53 -13.94 1.69
CA GLY A 260 12.80 -13.29 0.40
C GLY A 260 12.79 -14.23 -0.80
N ARG A 261 12.34 -15.49 -0.65
CA ARG A 261 12.40 -16.51 -1.71
C ARG A 261 11.09 -16.74 -2.44
N TRP A 262 10.03 -16.05 -2.02
CA TRP A 262 8.74 -16.05 -2.70
C TRP A 262 8.19 -14.64 -2.79
N VAL A 263 7.62 -14.34 -3.95
CA VAL A 263 6.86 -13.12 -4.22
C VAL A 263 5.40 -13.50 -4.44
N LEU A 264 4.52 -12.91 -3.65
CA LEU A 264 3.07 -12.98 -3.82
C LEU A 264 2.62 -11.67 -4.45
N PHE A 265 1.78 -11.72 -5.48
CA PHE A 265 1.34 -10.51 -6.16
C PHE A 265 -0.09 -10.65 -6.71
N SER A 266 -0.73 -9.50 -6.90
CA SER A 266 -2.07 -9.36 -7.46
C SER A 266 -1.99 -9.29 -8.99
N SER A 267 -2.82 -10.08 -9.68
CA SER A 267 -2.83 -10.14 -11.15
C SER A 267 -4.24 -10.27 -11.72
N ARG A 268 -4.43 -9.75 -12.93
CA ARG A 268 -5.66 -9.97 -13.73
C ARG A 268 -5.49 -10.94 -14.89
N ARG A 269 -4.33 -11.59 -15.00
CA ARG A 269 -3.97 -12.49 -16.13
C ARG A 269 -4.92 -13.67 -16.41
N PHE A 270 -5.87 -13.95 -15.52
CA PHE A 270 -6.81 -15.07 -15.71
C PHE A 270 -7.96 -14.68 -16.64
N ASP A 271 -8.68 -13.60 -16.33
CA ASP A 271 -9.89 -13.19 -17.04
C ASP A 271 -9.93 -11.69 -17.38
N GLY A 272 -8.90 -10.92 -17.01
CA GLY A 272 -8.82 -9.47 -17.19
C GLY A 272 -9.79 -8.65 -16.33
N ASN A 273 -10.59 -9.28 -15.47
CA ASN A 273 -11.69 -8.65 -14.74
C ASN A 273 -11.49 -8.67 -13.23
N PHE A 274 -11.19 -9.84 -12.67
CA PHE A 274 -11.03 -10.01 -11.24
C PHE A 274 -9.57 -10.24 -10.87
N THR A 275 -9.15 -9.61 -9.78
CA THR A 275 -7.80 -9.79 -9.30
C THR A 275 -7.66 -11.12 -8.55
N ARG A 276 -6.67 -11.92 -8.95
CA ARG A 276 -6.25 -13.17 -8.31
C ARG A 276 -4.86 -13.00 -7.73
N LEU A 277 -4.53 -13.84 -6.75
CA LEU A 277 -3.20 -13.86 -6.14
C LEU A 277 -2.34 -14.92 -6.81
N TYR A 278 -1.15 -14.54 -7.25
CA TYR A 278 -0.16 -15.42 -7.83
C TYR A 278 1.10 -15.44 -6.97
N LEU A 279 1.70 -16.62 -6.88
CA LEU A 279 2.91 -16.87 -6.12
C LEU A 279 4.01 -17.33 -7.07
N ALA A 280 5.19 -16.72 -6.97
CA ALA A 280 6.38 -17.09 -7.72
C ALA A 280 7.56 -17.31 -6.77
N TYR A 281 8.34 -18.37 -7.02
CA TYR A 281 9.64 -18.52 -6.37
C TYR A 281 10.62 -17.47 -6.94
N PHE A 282 11.41 -16.87 -6.06
CA PHE A 282 12.41 -15.85 -6.40
C PHE A 282 13.77 -16.26 -5.86
N ASP A 283 14.71 -16.54 -6.75
CA ASP A 283 15.99 -17.11 -6.39
C ASP A 283 17.01 -16.06 -5.89
N LYS A 284 18.13 -16.54 -5.34
CA LYS A 284 19.19 -15.70 -4.77
C LYS A 284 19.95 -14.86 -5.82
N ASN A 285 19.81 -15.19 -7.10
CA ASN A 285 20.42 -14.49 -8.22
C ASN A 285 19.51 -13.38 -8.76
N GLY A 286 18.32 -13.21 -8.17
CA GLY A 286 17.37 -12.18 -8.55
C GLY A 286 16.43 -12.61 -9.67
N ARG A 287 16.29 -13.92 -9.92
CA ARG A 287 15.43 -14.49 -10.97
C ARG A 287 14.12 -15.00 -10.39
N GLY A 288 13.01 -14.56 -10.97
CA GLY A 288 11.69 -15.14 -10.71
C GLY A 288 11.47 -16.42 -11.51
N HIS A 289 10.62 -17.30 -10.98
CA HIS A 289 10.22 -18.53 -11.65
C HIS A 289 8.72 -18.51 -11.94
N LYS A 290 8.28 -19.43 -12.81
CA LYS A 290 6.90 -19.50 -13.30
C LYS A 290 5.89 -19.36 -12.14
N PRO A 291 5.04 -18.33 -12.16
CA PRO A 291 4.04 -18.11 -11.13
C PRO A 291 2.89 -19.12 -11.26
N PHE A 292 2.23 -19.39 -10.15
CA PHE A 292 0.97 -20.12 -10.10
C PHE A 292 -0.02 -19.38 -9.20
N VAL A 293 -1.32 -19.47 -9.54
CA VAL A 293 -2.38 -18.90 -8.72
C VAL A 293 -2.43 -19.63 -7.37
N ILE A 294 -2.75 -18.92 -6.28
CA ILE A 294 -2.88 -19.54 -4.96
C ILE A 294 -3.81 -20.76 -5.04
N PRO A 295 -3.34 -21.98 -4.74
CA PRO A 295 -4.15 -23.18 -4.90
C PRO A 295 -5.38 -23.13 -4.00
N GLN A 296 -6.53 -23.60 -4.51
CA GLN A 296 -7.80 -23.63 -3.79
C GLN A 296 -8.24 -25.08 -3.55
N LYS A 297 -9.16 -25.30 -2.59
CA LYS A 297 -9.71 -26.64 -2.35
C LYS A 297 -10.47 -27.18 -3.56
N ALA A 298 -11.28 -26.32 -4.18
CA ALA A 298 -12.05 -26.64 -5.37
C ALA A 298 -11.29 -26.13 -6.61
N PRO A 299 -11.12 -26.96 -7.66
CA PRO A 299 -10.33 -26.58 -8.83
C PRO A 299 -10.98 -25.47 -9.66
N ASP A 300 -12.31 -25.36 -9.63
CA ASP A 300 -13.14 -24.37 -10.32
C ASP A 300 -13.40 -23.10 -9.48
N TYR A 301 -12.78 -22.99 -8.30
CA TYR A 301 -13.03 -21.88 -7.36
C TYR A 301 -12.94 -20.50 -8.03
N TYR A 302 -11.88 -20.25 -8.81
CA TYR A 302 -11.64 -18.94 -9.41
C TYR A 302 -12.56 -18.62 -10.59
N GLU A 303 -13.23 -19.63 -11.18
CA GLU A 303 -14.23 -19.43 -12.22
C GLU A 303 -15.56 -18.95 -11.63
N GLN A 304 -15.82 -19.27 -10.36
CA GLN A 304 -17.06 -18.91 -9.65
C GLN A 304 -16.87 -17.77 -8.63
N PHE A 305 -15.64 -17.32 -8.41
CA PHE A 305 -15.32 -16.28 -7.42
C PHE A 305 -15.40 -14.86 -8.01
N TYR A 306 -16.57 -14.24 -7.97
CA TYR A 306 -16.81 -12.89 -8.50
C TYR A 306 -16.38 -11.75 -7.57
N LYS A 307 -15.24 -11.92 -6.87
CA LYS A 307 -14.61 -10.90 -6.02
C LYS A 307 -13.13 -10.78 -6.34
N SER A 308 -12.51 -9.67 -5.96
CA SER A 308 -11.08 -9.40 -6.16
C SER A 308 -10.30 -9.49 -4.84
N TYR A 309 -9.08 -10.03 -4.90
CA TYR A 309 -8.08 -9.85 -3.86
C TYR A 309 -7.21 -8.65 -4.21
N ASN A 310 -6.99 -7.72 -3.27
CA ASN A 310 -6.29 -6.46 -3.60
C ASN A 310 -4.89 -6.36 -2.97
N ILE A 311 -4.79 -6.58 -1.66
CA ILE A 311 -3.59 -6.32 -0.85
C ILE A 311 -3.13 -7.64 -0.22
N PRO A 312 -2.35 -8.48 -0.92
CA PRO A 312 -1.79 -9.69 -0.33
C PRO A 312 -0.68 -9.39 0.69
N GLU A 313 -0.76 -10.04 1.86
CA GLU A 313 0.24 -9.96 2.93
C GLU A 313 0.68 -11.36 3.36
N PHE A 314 1.95 -11.51 3.72
CA PHE A 314 2.47 -12.74 4.34
C PHE A 314 2.40 -12.65 5.86
N MET A 315 2.10 -13.78 6.53
CA MET A 315 2.16 -13.91 7.98
C MET A 315 2.86 -15.22 8.37
N LYS A 316 3.55 -15.23 9.51
CA LYS A 316 4.23 -16.41 10.09
C LYS A 316 3.30 -17.30 10.93
N GLY A 317 2.02 -16.99 10.97
CA GLY A 317 1.01 -17.75 11.70
C GLY A 317 -0.39 -17.19 11.49
N PRO A 318 -1.42 -17.88 12.01
CA PRO A 318 -2.78 -17.39 11.97
C PRO A 318 -2.98 -16.21 12.93
N VAL A 319 -3.88 -15.29 12.59
CA VAL A 319 -4.39 -14.30 13.55
C VAL A 319 -5.26 -15.01 14.57
N THR A 320 -4.93 -14.84 15.85
CA THR A 320 -5.64 -15.48 16.98
C THR A 320 -6.76 -14.61 17.54
N ILE A 321 -6.74 -13.31 17.23
CA ILE A 321 -7.78 -12.35 17.62
C ILE A 321 -9.08 -12.70 16.89
N SER A 322 -10.14 -12.86 17.66
CA SER A 322 -11.46 -13.19 17.10
C SER A 322 -12.08 -12.00 16.35
N PRO A 323 -12.90 -12.26 15.32
CA PRO A 323 -13.68 -11.22 14.65
C PRO A 323 -14.53 -10.38 15.62
N GLN A 324 -15.03 -10.99 16.71
CA GLN A 324 -15.83 -10.32 17.74
C GLN A 324 -14.99 -9.34 18.58
N GLN A 325 -13.73 -9.64 18.87
CA GLN A 325 -12.84 -8.70 19.55
C GLN A 325 -12.58 -7.46 18.67
N PHE A 326 -12.32 -7.65 17.37
CA PHE A 326 -12.24 -6.53 16.44
C PHE A 326 -13.54 -5.73 16.36
N ALA A 327 -14.69 -6.40 16.23
CA ALA A 327 -15.99 -5.74 16.18
C ALA A 327 -16.27 -4.90 17.45
N ARG A 328 -15.99 -5.45 18.64
CA ARG A 328 -16.12 -4.73 19.91
C ARG A 328 -15.24 -3.49 19.94
N ARG A 329 -13.99 -3.58 19.47
CA ARG A 329 -13.07 -2.44 19.41
C ARG A 329 -13.54 -1.35 18.44
N ILE A 330 -14.04 -1.73 17.26
CA ILE A 330 -14.59 -0.81 16.26
C ILE A 330 -15.77 -0.01 16.83
N ASN A 331 -16.62 -0.67 17.60
CA ASN A 331 -17.76 -0.06 18.29
C ASN A 331 -17.38 0.71 19.57
N GLY A 332 -16.15 0.54 20.04
CA GLY A 332 -15.66 1.15 21.28
C GLY A 332 -15.13 2.57 21.10
N PRO A 333 -14.56 3.16 22.17
CA PRO A 333 -14.01 4.50 22.13
C PRO A 333 -12.89 4.65 21.09
N THR A 334 -12.55 5.89 20.73
CA THR A 334 -11.45 6.16 19.80
C THR A 334 -10.44 7.04 20.50
N THR A 335 -9.16 6.69 20.42
CA THR A 335 -8.06 7.53 20.90
C THR A 335 -7.56 8.36 19.73
N SER A 336 -7.56 9.68 19.86
CA SER A 336 -6.98 10.55 18.83
C SER A 336 -5.47 10.66 19.02
N ALA A 337 -4.72 10.57 17.93
CA ALA A 337 -3.31 10.92 17.94
C ALA A 337 -3.14 12.44 18.10
N VAL A 338 -2.01 12.85 18.68
CA VAL A 338 -1.66 14.26 18.85
C VAL A 338 -0.64 14.64 17.78
N TYR A 339 -0.82 15.80 17.14
CA TYR A 339 0.20 16.30 16.22
C TYR A 339 1.36 16.91 17.00
N HIS A 340 2.58 16.56 16.62
CA HIS A 340 3.80 17.15 17.16
C HIS A 340 4.58 17.80 16.02
N GLU A 341 4.86 19.08 16.16
CA GLU A 341 5.70 19.83 15.22
C GLU A 341 7.17 19.52 15.54
N GLN A 342 7.92 19.01 14.56
CA GLN A 342 9.37 18.84 14.71
C GLN A 342 10.04 20.19 14.45
N TYR A 343 10.80 20.69 15.43
CA TYR A 343 11.53 21.97 15.38
C TYR A 343 12.85 21.87 14.62
#